data_AF-A0A959QB69-F1
#
_entry.id   AF-A0A959QB69-F1
#
_cell.length_a   1.000
_cell.length_b   1.000
_cell.length_c   1.000
_cell.angle_alpha   90.00
_cell.angle_beta   90.00
_cell.angle_gamma   90.00
#
_symmetry.space_group_name_H-M   'P 1'
#
loop_
_entity.id
_entity.type
_entity.pdbx_description
1 polymer ?
#
loop_
_entity_poly.entity_id
_entity_poly.type
_entity_poly.pdbx_seq_one_letter_code
_entity_poly.pdbx_strand_id
1 'polypeptide(L)' 'AAFPSHVKFNLPDDKPCRYLMLNGCECEPFLTCDHRVMLEYAGELLDGLAILQSFVEAEEIYIAIENNKPDA' A
#
# COMPACT_ATOMS: atom_id res chain seq x y z
N ALA A 1 -12.04 -2.78 -0.80
CA ALA A 1 -13.12 -1.77 -0.79
C ALA A 1 -12.91 -0.76 -1.92
N ALA A 2 -13.96 -0.39 -2.67
CA ALA A 2 -13.88 0.48 -3.85
C ALA A 2 -13.99 1.99 -3.53
N PHE A 3 -13.41 2.43 -2.40
CA PHE A 3 -13.44 3.85 -2.03
C PHE A 3 -12.53 4.67 -2.96
N PRO A 4 -12.98 5.81 -3.49
CA PRO A 4 -12.19 6.57 -4.47
C PRO A 4 -10.84 7.03 -3.92
N SER A 5 -9.75 6.68 -4.61
CA SER A 5 -8.39 6.99 -4.16
C SER A 5 -8.14 8.50 -4.02
N HIS A 6 -8.65 9.31 -4.94
CA HIS A 6 -8.49 10.77 -4.87
C HIS A 6 -9.13 11.38 -3.61
N VAL A 7 -10.22 10.80 -3.11
CA VAL A 7 -10.83 11.23 -1.84
C VAL A 7 -9.99 10.77 -0.66
N LYS A 8 -9.43 9.55 -0.73
CA LYS A 8 -8.58 8.99 0.34
C LYS A 8 -7.32 9.83 0.59
N PHE A 9 -6.71 10.34 -0.48
CA PHE A 9 -5.48 11.12 -0.40
C PHE A 9 -5.72 12.63 -0.30
N ASN A 10 -6.98 13.08 -0.25
CA ASN A 10 -7.31 14.47 0.03
C ASN A 10 -7.41 14.66 1.55
N LEU A 11 -6.25 14.77 2.19
CA LEU A 11 -6.12 14.88 3.64
C LEU A 11 -6.56 16.28 4.10
N PRO A 12 -7.32 16.40 5.20
CA PRO A 12 -7.57 17.68 5.84
C PRO A 12 -6.27 18.29 6.38
N ASP A 13 -6.13 19.62 6.30
CA ASP A 13 -4.94 20.34 6.79
C ASP A 13 -4.62 20.09 8.27
N ASP A 14 -5.64 19.79 9.08
CA ASP A 14 -5.51 19.49 10.51
C ASP A 14 -5.16 18.03 10.82
N LYS A 15 -5.03 17.18 9.80
CA LYS A 15 -4.83 15.72 9.94
C LYS A 15 -3.73 15.21 9.01
N PRO A 16 -2.45 15.49 9.34
CA PRO A 16 -1.32 15.01 8.56
C PRO A 16 -1.25 13.48 8.58
N CYS A 17 -0.84 12.89 7.46
CA CYS A 17 -0.61 11.46 7.35
C CYS A 17 0.79 11.13 7.84
N ARG A 18 0.91 10.63 9.07
CA ARG A 18 2.21 10.25 9.62
C ARG A 18 2.79 8.98 8.99
N TYR A 19 1.91 8.01 8.68
CA TYR A 19 2.30 6.68 8.24
C TYR A 19 1.50 6.27 7.00
N LEU A 20 2.20 5.76 5.99
CA LEU A 20 1.59 5.09 4.86
C LEU A 20 1.64 3.58 5.09
N MET A 21 0.53 2.87 4.88
CA MET A 21 0.49 1.42 4.98
C MET A 21 0.02 0.80 3.67
N LEU A 22 0.85 -0.06 3.09
CA LEU A 22 0.43 -0.99 2.05
C LEU A 22 -0.14 -2.24 2.73
N ASN A 23 -1.40 -2.55 2.43
CA ASN A 23 -1.99 -3.81 2.79
C ASN A 23 -1.69 -4.84 1.69
N GLY A 24 -0.71 -5.70 1.92
CA GLY A 24 -0.42 -6.88 1.08
C GLY A 24 -1.12 -8.15 1.57
N CYS A 25 -2.03 -8.04 2.55
CA CYS A 25 -2.80 -9.18 3.02
C CYS A 25 -4.01 -9.42 2.11
N GLU A 26 -3.99 -10.55 1.41
CA GLU A 26 -5.06 -11.01 0.52
C GLU A 26 -5.65 -12.30 1.09
N CYS A 27 -6.62 -12.13 2.00
CA CYS A 27 -7.22 -13.21 2.76
C CYS A 27 -8.43 -13.84 2.05
N GLU A 28 -8.95 -13.20 1.01
CA GLU A 28 -10.09 -13.68 0.24
C GLU A 28 -9.74 -14.97 -0.53
N PRO A 29 -10.54 -16.05 -0.39
CA PRO A 29 -10.29 -17.29 -1.10
C PRO A 29 -10.20 -17.08 -2.62
N PHE A 30 -9.21 -17.74 -3.24
CA PHE A 30 -8.96 -17.74 -4.69
C PHE A 30 -8.44 -16.42 -5.29
N LEU A 31 -8.32 -15.34 -4.51
CA LEU A 31 -7.62 -14.14 -4.93
C LEU A 31 -6.11 -14.30 -4.68
N THR A 32 -5.32 -13.94 -5.69
CA THR A 32 -3.85 -14.04 -5.68
C THR A 32 -3.21 -12.80 -6.34
N CYS A 33 -4.01 -11.80 -6.67
CA CYS A 33 -3.58 -10.66 -7.48
C CYS A 33 -2.53 -9.83 -6.73
N ASP A 34 -2.79 -9.52 -5.46
CA ASP A 34 -1.89 -8.70 -4.65
C ASP A 34 -0.55 -9.42 -4.45
N HIS A 35 -0.59 -10.75 -4.19
CA HIS A 35 0.62 -11.56 -4.08
C HIS A 35 1.43 -11.56 -5.38
N ARG A 36 0.79 -11.72 -6.54
CA ARG A 36 1.49 -11.73 -7.83
C ARG A 36 2.08 -10.38 -8.19
N VAL A 37 1.40 -9.28 -7.85
CA VAL A 37 1.96 -7.93 -8.03
C VAL A 37 3.20 -7.73 -7.16
N MET A 38 3.18 -8.15 -5.89
CA MET A 38 4.33 -8.04 -5.00
C MET A 38 5.54 -8.86 -5.51
N LEU A 39 5.31 -10.04 -6.11
CA LEU A 39 6.39 -10.88 -6.66
C LEU A 39 6.96 -10.39 -8.00
N GLU A 40 6.08 -9.99 -8.92
CA GLU A 40 6.47 -9.73 -10.32
C GLU A 40 6.85 -8.27 -10.57
N TYR A 41 6.28 -7.35 -9.79
CA TYR A 41 6.40 -5.91 -9.98
C TYR A 41 6.82 -5.21 -8.67
N ALA A 42 7.68 -5.86 -7.88
CA ALA A 42 8.15 -5.34 -6.59
C ALA A 42 8.79 -3.95 -6.74
N GLY A 43 9.55 -3.72 -7.81
CA GLY A 43 10.20 -2.44 -8.07
C GLY A 43 9.19 -1.32 -8.30
N GLU A 44 8.24 -1.54 -9.21
CA GLU A 44 7.18 -0.59 -9.53
C GLU A 44 6.27 -0.32 -8.32
N LEU A 45 6.03 -1.33 -7.49
CA LEU A 45 5.30 -1.20 -6.24
C LEU A 45 6.02 -0.28 -5.25
N LEU A 46 7.34 -0.45 -5.08
CA LEU A 46 8.15 0.44 -4.23
C LEU A 46 8.21 1.87 -4.78
N ASP A 47 8.34 2.03 -6.10
CA ASP A 47 8.33 3.34 -6.75
C ASP A 47 6.98 4.06 -6.51
N GLY A 48 5.87 3.34 -6.65
CA GLY A 48 4.53 3.87 -6.37
C GLY A 48 4.36 4.30 -4.91
N LEU A 49 4.88 3.52 -3.97
CA LEU A 49 4.87 3.86 -2.54
C LEU A 49 5.72 5.09 -2.24
N ALA A 50 6.89 5.23 -2.87
CA ALA A 50 7.75 6.41 -2.72
C ALA A 50 7.07 7.69 -3.23
N ILE A 51 6.39 7.61 -4.39
CA ILE A 51 5.60 8.72 -4.93
C ILE A 51 4.50 9.11 -3.94
N LEU A 52 3.74 8.12 -3.44
CA LEU A 52 2.66 8.39 -2.49
C LEU A 52 3.18 8.98 -1.18
N GLN A 53 4.27 8.45 -0.62
CA GLN A 53 4.89 8.98 0.59
C GLN A 53 5.28 10.45 0.42
N SER A 54 5.88 10.81 -0.72
CA SER A 54 6.24 12.20 -1.01
C SER A 54 5.02 13.11 -1.13
N PHE A 55 3.90 12.61 -1.67
CA PHE A 55 2.68 13.37 -1.87
C PHE A 55 1.93 13.64 -0.56
N VAL A 56 1.88 12.66 0.34
CA VAL A 56 1.20 12.79 1.65
C VAL A 56 2.14 13.19 2.79
N GLU A 57 3.42 13.38 2.48
CA GLU A 57 4.50 13.72 3.43
C GLU A 57 4.59 12.75 4.63
N ALA A 58 4.39 11.46 4.39
CA ALA A 58 4.46 10.45 5.44
C ALA A 58 5.91 10.19 5.90
N GLU A 59 6.11 10.07 7.20
CA GLU A 59 7.42 9.82 7.82
C GLU A 59 7.92 8.42 7.49
N GLU A 60 7.02 7.43 7.51
CA GLU A 60 7.35 6.02 7.33
C GLU A 60 6.32 5.28 6.48
N ILE A 61 6.79 4.26 5.76
CA ILE A 61 5.96 3.32 5.00
C ILE A 61 6.04 1.96 5.68
N TYR A 62 4.88 1.33 5.89
CA TYR A 62 4.75 -0.03 6.36
C TYR A 62 4.14 -0.90 5.27
N ILE A 63 4.75 -2.06 5.00
CA ILE A 63 4.21 -3.07 4.09
C ILE A 63 3.79 -4.26 4.94
N ALA A 64 2.49 -4.52 5.00
CA ALA A 64 1.94 -5.64 5.76
C ALA A 64 1.76 -6.85 4.83
N ILE A 65 2.44 -7.95 5.14
CA ILE A 65 2.44 -9.19 4.36
C ILE A 65 1.92 -10.33 5.23
N GLU A 66 1.16 -11.26 4.66
CA GLU A 66 0.70 -12.43 5.40
C GLU A 66 1.86 -13.36 5.78
N ASN A 67 1.85 -13.88 7.00
CA ASN A 67 2.91 -14.78 7.49
C ASN A 67 3.11 -16.05 6.63
N ASN A 68 2.10 -16.47 5.87
CA ASN A 68 2.15 -17.64 5.00
C ASN A 68 2.64 -17.33 3.57
N LYS A 69 2.98 -16.07 3.26
CA LYS A 69 3.54 -15.63 1.97
C LYS A 69 4.91 -14.96 2.19
N PRO A 70 5.93 -15.70 2.68
CA PRO A 70 7.24 -15.13 3.02
C PRO A 70 8.07 -14.71 1.79
N ASP A 71 7.61 -15.06 0.60
CA ASP A 71 8.21 -14.72 -0.68
C ASP A 71 7.77 -13.36 -1.23
N ALA A 72 6.69 -12.80 -0.68
CA ALA A 72 6.20 -11.45 -1.00
C ALA A 72 7.00 -10.35 -0.29
#